data_AF-A0A5J6Q114-F1
#
_entry.id   AF-A0A5J6Q114-F1
#
_cell.length_a   1.000
_cell.length_b   1.000
_cell.length_c   1.000
_cell.angle_alpha   90.00
_cell.angle_beta   90.00
_cell.angle_gamma   90.00
#
_symmetry.space_group_name_H-M   'P 1'
#
loop_
_entity.id
_entity.type
_entity.pdbx_description
1 polymer ?
#
loop_
_entity_poly.entity_id
_entity_poly.type
_entity_poly.pdbx_seq_one_letter_code
_entity_poly.pdbx_strand_id
1 'polypeptide(L)' 'MSAHQAKLDAIELMIRDLQTRHEEIRHRAAFRGCSAELRILQEELLAYLHSKRQGLSEAGAAAAENPADS' A
#
# COMPACT_ATOMS: atom_id res chain seq x y z
N MET A 1 -20.32 3.69 0.56
CA MET A 1 -19.05 2.94 0.69
C MET A 1 -18.87 2.53 2.14
N SER A 2 -18.46 1.29 2.41
CA SER A 2 -18.12 0.88 3.77
C SER A 2 -16.77 1.46 4.17
N ALA A 3 -16.55 1.67 5.48
CA ALA A 3 -15.25 2.09 5.99
C ALA A 3 -14.14 1.08 5.65
N HIS A 4 -14.51 -0.19 5.45
CA HIS A 4 -13.61 -1.24 4.98
C HIS A 4 -13.13 -0.98 3.54
N GLN A 5 -14.07 -0.76 2.61
CA GLN A 5 -13.73 -0.48 1.22
C GLN A 5 -12.90 0.80 1.09
N ALA A 6 -13.28 1.86 1.82
CA ALA A 6 -12.53 3.11 1.80
C ALA A 6 -11.06 2.94 2.25
N LYS A 7 -10.78 2.03 3.20
CA LYS A 7 -9.41 1.71 3.61
C LYS A 7 -8.64 0.93 2.55
N LEU A 8 -9.28 -0.03 1.88
CA LEU A 8 -8.65 -0.76 0.77
C LEU A 8 -8.29 0.19 -0.38
N ASP A 9 -9.24 1.03 -0.77
CA ASP A 9 -9.03 2.01 -1.86
C ASP A 9 -7.89 2.98 -1.52
N ALA A 10 -7.82 3.46 -0.27
CA ALA A 10 -6.72 4.31 0.18
C ALA A 10 -5.36 3.59 0.09
N ILE A 11 -5.29 2.31 0.47
CA ILE A 11 -4.04 1.52 0.36
C ILE A 11 -3.66 1.34 -1.12
N GLU A 12 -4.62 1.06 -2.00
CA GLU A 12 -4.34 0.95 -3.44
C GLU A 12 -3.82 2.25 -4.05
N LEU A 13 -4.39 3.39 -3.67
CA LEU A 13 -3.91 4.69 -4.12
C LEU A 13 -2.46 4.94 -3.67
N MET A 14 -2.12 4.60 -2.43
CA MET A 14 -0.74 4.72 -1.92
C MET A 14 0.24 3.79 -2.66
N ILE A 15 -0.17 2.56 -2.97
CA ILE A 15 0.67 1.63 -3.76
C ILE A 15 0.93 2.20 -5.15
N ARG A 16 -0.11 2.72 -5.83
CA ARG A 16 0.03 3.34 -7.16
C ARG A 16 0.94 4.57 -7.12
N ASP A 17 0.79 5.42 -6.11
CA ASP A 17 1.64 6.60 -5.93
C ASP A 17 3.11 6.21 -5.73
N LEU A 18 3.38 5.26 -4.84
CA LEU A 18 4.73 4.76 -4.62
C LEU A 18 5.33 4.10 -5.86
N GLN A 19 4.54 3.45 -6.71
CA GLN A 19 5.03 2.87 -7.98
C GLN A 19 5.21 3.90 -9.09
N THR A 20 4.69 5.12 -8.92
CA THR A 20 4.80 6.18 -9.92
C THR A 20 6.24 6.70 -10.00
N ARG A 21 6.69 6.95 -11.24
CA ARG A 21 7.99 7.58 -11.53
C ARG A 21 7.97 9.05 -11.10
N HIS A 22 8.28 9.34 -9.83
CA HIS A 22 8.46 10.72 -9.34
C HIS A 22 9.87 11.25 -9.66
N GLU A 23 10.05 11.88 -10.83
CA GLU A 23 11.37 12.38 -11.29
C GLU A 23 11.98 13.40 -10.33
N GLU A 24 11.18 14.29 -9.75
CA GLU A 24 11.68 15.31 -8.84
C GLU A 24 12.37 14.71 -7.61
N ILE A 25 11.72 13.75 -6.95
CA ILE A 25 12.27 13.08 -5.77
C ILE A 25 13.53 12.31 -6.13
N ARG A 26 13.55 11.63 -7.28
CA ARG A 26 14.74 10.88 -7.72
C ARG A 26 15.91 11.77 -8.10
N HIS A 27 15.65 12.90 -8.75
CA HIS A 27 16.70 13.90 -9.00
C HIS A 27 17.27 14.42 -7.68
N ARG A 28 16.43 14.73 -6.69
CA ARG A 28 16.90 15.15 -5.36
C ARG A 28 17.70 14.05 -4.65
N ALA A 29 17.29 12.79 -4.75
CA ALA A 29 18.01 11.66 -4.16
C ALA A 29 19.35 11.42 -4.85
N ALA A 30 19.40 11.49 -6.18
CA ALA A 30 20.64 11.40 -6.95
C ALA A 30 21.60 12.53 -6.59
N PHE A 31 21.10 13.77 -6.50
CA PHE A 31 21.89 14.93 -6.08
C PHE A 31 22.46 14.78 -4.67
N ARG A 32 21.71 14.16 -3.75
CA ARG A 32 22.14 13.88 -2.38
C ARG A 32 22.97 12.60 -2.23
N GLY A 33 23.15 11.82 -3.30
CA GLY A 33 23.83 10.54 -3.26
C GLY A 33 23.06 9.42 -2.52
N CYS A 34 21.74 9.57 -2.34
CA CYS A 34 20.89 8.63 -1.58
C CYS A 34 19.87 7.86 -2.42
N SER A 35 20.16 7.65 -3.72
CA SER A 35 19.24 6.95 -4.63
C SER A 35 18.96 5.50 -4.23
N ALA A 36 19.94 4.80 -3.67
CA ALA A 36 19.80 3.40 -3.26
C ALA A 36 18.90 3.28 -2.03
N GLU A 37 19.10 4.14 -1.04
CA GLU A 37 18.34 4.24 0.19
C GLU A 37 16.89 4.62 -0.09
N LEU A 38 16.66 5.57 -1.01
CA LEU A 38 15.32 5.91 -1.46
C LEU A 38 14.61 4.68 -2.07
N ARG A 39 15.30 3.92 -2.93
CA ARG A 39 14.73 2.71 -3.55
C ARG A 39 14.41 1.64 -2.50
N ILE A 40 15.33 1.38 -1.57
CA ILE A 40 15.13 0.41 -0.48
C ILE A 40 13.91 0.80 0.36
N LEU A 41 13.82 2.07 0.77
CA LEU A 41 12.69 2.56 1.54
C LEU A 41 11.36 2.43 0.77
N GLN A 42 11.37 2.73 -0.53
CA GLN A 42 10.20 2.55 -1.40
C GLN A 42 9.76 1.08 -1.46
N GLU A 43 10.70 0.14 -1.58
CA GLU A 43 10.43 -1.30 -1.58
C GLU A 43 9.85 -1.78 -0.25
N GLU A 44 10.41 -1.33 0.87
CA GLU A 44 9.90 -1.63 2.22
C GLU A 44 8.47 -1.12 2.42
N LEU A 45 8.18 0.11 1.99
CA LEU A 45 6.85 0.69 2.08
C LEU A 45 5.83 -0.05 1.21
N LEU A 46 6.22 -0.45 0.00
CA LEU A 46 5.37 -1.26 -0.88
C LEU A 46 5.05 -2.62 -0.25
N ALA A 47 6.07 -3.30 0.31
CA ALA A 47 5.87 -4.58 0.99
C ALA A 47 4.91 -4.45 2.18
N TYR A 48 5.09 -3.41 3.01
CA TYR A 48 4.19 -3.11 4.12
C TYR A 48 2.75 -2.90 3.65
N LEU A 49 2.53 -2.09 2.61
CA LEU A 49 1.19 -1.80 2.10
C LEU A 49 0.52 -3.02 1.46
N HIS A 50 1.29 -3.86 0.74
CA HIS A 50 0.77 -5.11 0.19
C HIS A 50 0.33 -6.08 1.30
N SER A 51 1.16 -6.26 2.33
CA SER A 51 0.80 -7.09 3.49
C SER A 51 -0.43 -6.55 4.21
N LYS A 52 -0.49 -5.22 4.44
CA LYS A 52 -1.63 -4.56 5.06
C LYS A 52 -2.91 -4.74 4.26
N ARG A 53 -2.85 -4.63 2.93
CA ARG A 53 -4.00 -4.85 2.03
C ARG A 53 -4.49 -6.30 2.10
N GLN A 54 -3.59 -7.27 2.06
CA GLN A 54 -3.92 -8.70 2.15
C GLN A 54 -4.63 -9.02 3.46
N GLY A 55 -4.06 -8.61 4.60
CA GLY A 55 -4.67 -8.82 5.90
C GLY A 55 -6.04 -8.13 6.05
N LEU A 56 -6.22 -6.96 5.41
CA LEU A 56 -7.53 -6.30 5.39
C LEU A 56 -8.53 -7.07 4.52
N SER A 57 -8.13 -7.55 3.35
CA SER A 57 -8.98 -8.34 2.46
C SER A 57 -9.45 -9.64 3.13
N GLU A 58 -8.55 -10.33 3.83
CA GLU A 58 -8.85 -11.57 4.56
C GLU A 58 -9.80 -11.31 5.75
N ALA A 59 -9.59 -10.22 6.49
CA ALA A 59 -10.49 -9.81 7.57
C ALA A 59 -11.89 -9.43 7.06
N GLY A 60 -11.99 -8.85 5.86
CA GLY A 60 -13.27 -8.56 5.20
C GLY A 60 -14.00 -9.82 4.76
N ALA A 61 -13.28 -10.81 4.24
CA ALA A 61 -13.84 -12.10 3.84
C ALA A 61 -14.35 -12.92 5.04
N ALA A 62 -13.58 -12.97 6.14
CA ALA A 62 -13.99 -13.67 7.36
C ALA A 62 -15.26 -13.06 8.00
N ALA A 63 -15.48 -11.75 7.85
CA ALA A 63 -16.71 -11.10 8.31
C ALA A 63 -17.93 -11.40 7.43
N ALA A 64 -17.73 -11.82 6.17
CA ALA A 64 -18.80 -12.17 5.24
C ALA A 64 -19.20 -13.66 5.30
N GLU A 65 -18.35 -14.53 5.85
CA GLU A 65 -18.53 -16.00 5.86
C GLU A 65 -19.31 -16.55 7.07
N ASN A 66 -19.86 -15.69 7.94
CA ASN A 66 -20.66 -16.13 9.09
C ASN A 66 -22.16 -15.82 8.88
N PRO A 67 -22.91 -16.62 8.11
CA PRO A 67 -24.37 -16.57 8.10
C PRO A 67 -24.88 -17.38 9.30
N ALA A 68 -24.80 -16.81 10.49
CA ALA A 68 -25.55 -17.31 11.63
C ALA A 68 -27.01 -16.83 11.51
N ASP A 69 -27.84 -17.55 10.76
CA ASP A 69 -29.25 -17.82 11.09
C ASP A 69 -29.88 -18.81 10.08
N SER A 70 -29.98 -20.08 10.46
CA SER A 70 -31.02 -21.04 10.07
C SER A 70 -30.91 -22.29 10.95
#